data_AF-A0A6P0DQI1-F1
#
_entry.id   AF-A0A6P0DQI1-F1
#
_cell.length_a   1.000
_cell.length_b   1.000
_cell.length_c   1.000
_cell.angle_alpha   90.00
_cell.angle_beta   90.00
_cell.angle_gamma   90.00
#
_symmetry.space_group_name_H-M   'P 1'
#
loop_
_entity.id
_entity.type
_entity.pdbx_description
1 polymer ?
#
loop_
_entity_poly.entity_id
_entity_poly.type
_entity_poly.pdbx_seq_one_letter_code
_entity_poly.pdbx_strand_id
1 'polypeptide(L)' 'MLPWIQLDSATIPGEGGELRLKQRGGEFSIMLGANELMNSRLSGSEEALATLSWDRIKSHPKPRILIGGLGMGFT' A
#
# COMPACT_ATOMS: atom_id res chain seq x y z
N MET A 1 16.35 6.37 -17.00
CA MET A 1 15.12 5.90 -16.35
C MET A 1 15.23 4.40 -16.16
N LEU A 2 15.07 3.87 -14.94
CA LEU A 2 15.11 2.42 -14.75
C LEU A 2 13.83 1.80 -15.32
N PRO A 3 13.90 0.64 -16.02
CA PRO A 3 12.72 -0.03 -16.53
C PRO A 3 11.92 -0.66 -15.41
N TRP A 4 10.62 -0.84 -15.65
CA TRP A 4 9.78 -1.71 -14.82
C TRP A 4 10.03 -3.17 -15.19
N ILE A 5 10.26 -4.00 -14.18
CA ILE A 5 10.43 -5.44 -14.30
C ILE A 5 9.26 -6.11 -13.58
N GLN A 6 8.54 -7.01 -14.24
CA GLN A 6 7.55 -7.84 -13.57
C GLN A 6 8.27 -8.93 -12.78
N LEU A 7 7.99 -9.02 -11.48
CA LEU A 7 8.58 -10.00 -10.58
C LEU A 7 7.69 -11.23 -10.43
N ASP A 8 6.38 -11.02 -10.32
CA ASP A 8 5.41 -12.09 -10.09
C ASP A 8 4.01 -11.69 -10.54
N SER A 9 3.12 -12.66 -10.65
CA SER A 9 1.70 -12.42 -10.90
C SER A 9 0.79 -13.47 -10.27
N ALA A 10 -0.44 -13.05 -9.98
CA ALA A 10 -1.49 -13.90 -9.44
C ALA A 10 -2.82 -13.62 -10.13
N THR A 11 -3.58 -14.67 -10.41
CA THR A 11 -4.94 -14.51 -10.93
C THR A 11 -5.87 -14.04 -9.83
N ILE A 12 -6.79 -13.13 -10.17
CA ILE A 12 -7.83 -12.68 -9.24
C ILE A 12 -8.92 -13.76 -9.19
N PRO A 13 -9.21 -14.34 -8.01
CA PRO A 13 -10.27 -15.33 -7.89
C PRO A 13 -11.63 -14.75 -8.30
N GLY A 14 -12.38 -15.46 -9.14
CA GLY A 14 -13.78 -15.16 -9.45
C GLY A 14 -14.06 -14.01 -10.44
N GLU A 15 -13.14 -13.05 -10.63
CA GLU A 15 -13.42 -11.84 -11.44
C GLU A 15 -12.72 -11.77 -12.80
N GLY A 16 -11.80 -12.69 -13.09
CA GLY A 16 -11.05 -12.68 -14.35
C GLY A 16 -10.10 -11.49 -14.42
N GLY A 17 -8.83 -11.72 -14.13
CA GLY A 17 -7.82 -10.67 -14.13
C GLY A 17 -6.51 -11.15 -13.52
N GLU A 18 -5.46 -10.36 -13.69
CA GLU A 18 -4.13 -10.66 -13.18
C GLU A 18 -3.61 -9.47 -12.36
N LEU A 19 -3.27 -9.75 -11.11
CA LEU A 19 -2.45 -8.88 -10.28
C LEU A 19 -0.99 -9.10 -10.63
N ARG A 20 -0.24 -8.02 -10.82
CA ARG A 20 1.19 -8.09 -11.16
C ARG A 20 2.01 -7.31 -10.18
N LEU A 21 3.04 -7.95 -9.62
CA LEU A 21 4.08 -7.28 -8.84
C LEU A 21 5.17 -6.80 -9.80
N LYS A 22 5.47 -5.50 -9.77
CA LYS A 22 6.51 -4.87 -10.58
C LYS A 22 7.54 -4.19 -9.70
N GLN A 23 8.79 -4.16 -10.16
CA GLN A 23 9.91 -3.48 -9.51
C GLN A 23 10.60 -2.52 -10.49
N ARG A 24 11.05 -1.37 -9.97
CA ARG A 24 11.91 -0.42 -10.66
C ARG A 24 12.95 0.12 -9.69
N GLY A 25 14.19 -0.32 -9.81
CA GLY A 25 15.21 0.00 -8.80
C GLY A 25 14.80 -0.53 -7.43
N GLY A 26 14.63 0.35 -6.44
CA GLY A 26 14.12 0.00 -5.11
C GLY A 26 12.61 0.15 -4.91
N GLU A 27 11.88 0.55 -5.95
CA GLU A 27 10.43 0.78 -5.88
C GLU A 27 9.67 -0.48 -6.31
N PHE A 28 8.63 -0.84 -5.55
CA PHE A 28 7.70 -1.92 -5.86
C PHE A 28 6.31 -1.36 -6.13
N SER A 29 5.55 -2.03 -6.99
CA SER A 29 4.19 -1.63 -7.35
C SER A 29 3.33 -2.86 -7.64
N ILE A 30 2.10 -2.88 -7.11
CA ILE A 30 1.07 -3.88 -7.44
C ILE A 30 0.10 -3.25 -8.43
N MET A 31 -0.05 -3.91 -9.58
CA MET A 31 -0.83 -3.40 -10.71
C MET A 31 -2.02 -4.32 -11.02
N LEU A 32 -3.16 -3.72 -11.35
CA LEU A 32 -4.31 -4.37 -11.97
C LEU A 32 -4.51 -3.81 -13.38
N GLY A 33 -4.15 -4.59 -14.40
CA GLY A 33 -4.11 -4.07 -15.76
C GLY A 33 -3.20 -2.84 -15.83
N ALA A 34 -3.70 -1.71 -16.35
CA ALA A 34 -2.96 -0.46 -16.41
C ALA A 34 -2.99 0.36 -15.10
N ASN A 35 -3.83 -0.01 -14.14
CA ASN A 35 -4.02 0.74 -12.90
C ASN A 35 -2.99 0.32 -11.84
N GLU A 36 -2.34 1.29 -11.20
CA GLU A 36 -1.55 1.06 -9.98
C GLU A 36 -2.49 1.02 -8.78
N LEU A 37 -2.41 -0.04 -7.98
CA LEU A 37 -3.21 -0.19 -6.76
C LEU A 37 -2.46 0.34 -5.53
N MET A 38 -1.18 0.01 -5.42
CA MET A 38 -0.32 0.44 -4.32
C MET A 38 1.16 0.37 -4.74
N ASN A 39 2.00 1.21 -4.13
CA ASN A 39 3.43 1.19 -4.36
C ASN A 39 4.20 1.43 -3.05
N SER A 40 5.52 1.17 -3.06
CA SER A 40 6.35 1.18 -1.85
C SER A 40 6.92 2.56 -1.54
N ARG A 41 6.49 3.59 -2.27
CA ARG A 41 7.03 4.96 -2.20
C ARG A 41 6.03 5.95 -1.65
N LEU A 42 4.75 5.80 -1.97
CA LEU A 42 3.68 6.70 -1.55
C LEU A 42 3.07 6.19 -0.26
N SER A 43 3.34 6.89 0.84
CA SER A 43 2.81 6.65 2.20
C SER A 43 2.00 7.85 2.73
N GLY A 44 1.76 8.86 1.90
CA GLY A 44 1.23 10.15 2.37
C GLY A 44 -0.17 10.06 2.97
N SER A 45 -1.02 9.17 2.43
CA SER A 45 -2.35 8.91 2.99
C SER A 45 -2.29 8.25 4.36
N GLU A 46 -1.34 7.35 4.56
CA GLU A 46 -1.11 6.58 5.77
C GLU A 46 -0.59 7.49 6.88
N GLU A 47 0.40 8.33 6.57
CA GLU A 47 0.93 9.35 7.48
C GLU A 47 -0.14 10.37 7.89
N ALA A 48 -0.95 10.83 6.93
CA ALA A 48 -2.06 11.74 7.19
C ALA A 48 -3.12 11.07 8.08
N LEU A 49 -3.48 9.81 7.81
CA LEU A 49 -4.44 9.06 8.60
C LEU A 49 -3.95 8.88 10.04
N ALA A 50 -2.68 8.54 10.23
CA ALA A 50 -2.08 8.41 11.56
C ALA A 50 -2.11 9.75 12.32
N THR A 51 -1.68 10.84 11.68
CA THR A 51 -1.62 12.18 12.28
C THR A 51 -3.01 12.68 12.67
N LEU A 52 -3.96 12.63 11.74
CA LEU A 52 -5.34 13.10 11.96
C LEU A 52 -6.08 12.26 13.01
N SER A 53 -5.82 10.95 13.05
CA SER A 53 -6.39 10.07 14.08
C SER A 53 -5.81 10.38 15.46
N TRP A 54 -4.49 10.55 15.55
CA TRP A 54 -3.83 10.89 16.81
C TRP A 54 -4.32 12.22 17.38
N ASP A 55 -4.44 13.26 16.55
CA ASP A 55 -4.88 14.58 16.98
C ASP A 55 -6.26 14.58 17.65
N ARG A 56 -7.14 13.65 17.26
CA ARG A 56 -8.47 13.50 17.84
C ARG A 56 -8.48 12.78 19.19
N ILE A 57 -7.53 11.88 19.43
CA ILE A 57 -7.56 10.98 20.60
C ILE A 57 -6.45 11.24 21.62
N LYS A 58 -5.48 12.12 21.31
CA LYS A 58 -4.29 12.39 22.15
C LYS A 58 -4.59 12.85 23.58
N SER A 59 -5.78 13.37 23.86
CA SER A 59 -6.20 13.77 25.21
C SER A 59 -6.76 12.61 26.06
N HIS A 60 -7.01 11.45 25.44
CA HIS A 60 -7.50 10.28 26.17
C HIS A 60 -6.36 9.73 27.05
N PRO A 61 -6.58 9.46 28.36
CA PRO A 61 -5.51 9.11 29.29
C PRO A 61 -4.82 7.76 29.00
N LYS A 62 -5.49 6.87 28.26
CA LYS A 62 -4.96 5.56 27.79
C LYS A 62 -5.54 5.20 26.42
N PRO A 63 -5.10 5.83 25.32
CA PRO A 63 -5.64 5.53 24.00
C PRO A 63 -5.17 4.14 23.55
N ARG A 64 -6.05 3.38 22.90
CA ARG A 64 -5.71 2.12 22.24
C ARG A 64 -5.87 2.31 20.75
N ILE A 65 -4.82 2.02 19.99
CA ILE A 65 -4.79 2.19 18.54
C ILE A 65 -4.64 0.80 17.94
N LEU A 66 -5.56 0.43 17.05
CA LEU A 66 -5.40 -0.72 16.18
C LEU A 66 -4.76 -0.24 14.89
N ILE A 67 -3.58 -0.77 14.59
CA ILE A 67 -2.92 -0.57 13.30
C ILE A 67 -3.33 -1.74 12.40
N GLY A 68 -3.89 -1.45 11.24
CA GLY A 68 -4.35 -2.46 10.29
C GLY A 68 -4.32 -1.96 8.86
N GLY A 69 -4.08 -2.88 7.92
CA GLY A 69 -4.04 -2.63 6.48
C GLY A 69 -3.44 -3.82 5.74
N LEU A 70 -4.02 -4.19 4.60
CA LEU A 70 -3.45 -5.15 3.65
C LEU A 70 -2.75 -4.34 2.55
N GLY A 71 -1.60 -3.77 2.89
CA GLY A 71 -0.69 -3.12 1.93
C GLY A 71 0.48 -4.03 1.57
N MET A 72 1.51 -3.47 0.94
CA MET A 72 2.79 -4.16 0.72
C MET A 72 3.65 -4.29 2.00
N GLY A 73 3.11 -3.95 3.16
CA GLY A 73 3.82 -4.07 4.44
C GLY A 73 4.88 -3.00 4.70
N PHE A 74 4.81 -1.84 4.03
CA PHE A 74 5.74 -0.72 4.22
C PHE A 74 5.20 0.38 5.17
N THR A 75 4.13 0.12 5.93
CA THR A 75 3.52 1.06 6.88
C THR A 75 3.68 0.57 8.32
#